data_AF-A0A9P8GWG2-F1
#
_entry.id   AF-A0A9P8GWG2-F1
#
_cell.length_a   1.000
_cell.length_b   1.000
_cell.length_c   1.000
_cell.angle_alpha   90.00
_cell.angle_beta   90.00
_cell.angle_gamma   90.00
#
_symmetry.space_group_name_H-M   'P 1'
#
loop_
_entity.id
_entity.type
_entity.pdbx_description
1 polymer ?
#
loop_
_entity_poly.entity_id
_entity_poly.type
_entity_poly.pdbx_seq_one_letter_code
_entity_poly.pdbx_strand_id
1 'polypeptide(L)'
;MNNVMIEFGRAMMARGGYELASTLSPIAPKHDSGRLYALHRETNAFSVQSDFRHALSHNPACKLERNEVSAWADVFVAYWKAVGEILIAEESLNLGKNASKPQSKIANWDKVYNAWKDVLNMLLRGYQIEVFDAWTIPCLYLVAKFLRVFAIKADDAAFQKGQTSFNAFEEDVGDATGGNEKLEDAARQINRVFSLCIGDRSPIETSRKWGAYYIANLQFKTYFKLNSIALSQNVIRSLSATNTDLPPLDRFPRSQQVTYNYYLGVLKFLHEDYAKAEEYLTIAYNKALTGSTRNIRLILTYLIPTRLITAHVLPTQSMLAPYPGLQRLFAPLCACIKKGDLAGFDTALQAGEEEFVKRRVYLTLERGRDICLRNLVRKVYLAGEIEAPKEGEASAEPVRRSRIPLREFMAALRIGGETELEGDEVECLLANLIYKGMMKGYISRGHGMVVLNKKGAFPGTGV
;
A
#
# COMPACT_ATOMS: atom_id res chain seq x y z
N MET A 1 13.14 -33.35 -12.35
CA MET A 1 14.12 -32.65 -13.20
C MET A 1 13.62 -32.59 -14.64
N ASN A 2 13.29 -33.72 -15.26
CA ASN A 2 12.91 -33.79 -16.69
C ASN A 2 11.76 -32.84 -17.08
N ASN A 3 10.65 -32.83 -16.34
CA ASN A 3 9.51 -31.95 -16.64
C ASN A 3 9.89 -30.46 -16.58
N VAL A 4 10.69 -30.07 -15.58
CA VAL A 4 11.16 -28.68 -15.41
C VAL A 4 12.05 -28.26 -16.58
N MET A 5 12.93 -29.16 -17.06
CA MET A 5 13.82 -28.89 -18.20
C MET A 5 13.05 -28.83 -19.53
N ILE A 6 11.98 -29.61 -19.69
CA ILE A 6 11.09 -29.54 -20.86
C ILE A 6 10.38 -28.19 -20.91
N GLU A 7 9.79 -27.76 -19.79
CA GLU A 7 9.14 -26.45 -19.69
C GLU A 7 10.12 -25.31 -19.90
N PHE A 8 11.32 -25.40 -19.32
CA PHE A 8 12.41 -24.44 -19.54
C PHE A 8 12.73 -24.33 -21.02
N GLY A 9 12.96 -25.45 -21.71
CA GLY A 9 13.28 -25.46 -23.13
C GLY A 9 12.17 -24.84 -23.99
N ARG A 10 10.90 -25.12 -23.68
CA ARG A 10 9.75 -24.49 -24.36
C ARG A 10 9.69 -22.98 -24.11
N ALA A 11 9.93 -22.54 -22.88
CA ALA A 11 9.94 -21.12 -22.53
C ALA A 11 11.08 -20.37 -23.22
N MET A 12 12.28 -20.96 -23.30
CA MET A 12 13.42 -20.43 -24.04
C MET A 12 13.12 -20.31 -25.53
N MET A 13 12.54 -21.35 -26.14
CA MET A 13 12.13 -21.33 -27.55
C MET A 13 11.11 -20.22 -27.84
N ALA A 14 10.10 -20.07 -26.96
CA ALA A 14 9.04 -19.08 -27.12
C ALA A 14 9.45 -17.65 -26.70
N ARG A 15 10.64 -17.46 -26.11
CA ARG A 15 11.04 -16.23 -25.38
C ARG A 15 9.99 -15.80 -24.35
N GLY A 16 9.35 -16.78 -23.69
CA GLY A 16 8.30 -16.59 -22.70
C GLY A 16 8.88 -16.36 -21.31
N GLY A 17 9.07 -15.10 -20.92
CA GLY A 17 9.72 -14.77 -19.64
C GLY A 17 8.95 -15.25 -18.41
N TYR A 18 7.62 -15.21 -18.42
CA TYR A 18 6.80 -15.67 -17.30
C TYR A 18 6.75 -17.19 -17.19
N GLU A 19 6.71 -17.87 -18.34
CA GLU A 19 6.81 -19.32 -18.46
C GLU A 19 8.17 -19.80 -17.95
N LEU A 20 9.25 -19.10 -18.33
CA LEU A 20 10.59 -19.36 -17.82
C LEU A 20 10.65 -19.16 -16.30
N ALA A 21 10.11 -18.05 -15.79
CA ALA A 21 10.06 -17.82 -14.35
C ALA A 21 9.33 -18.96 -13.63
N SER A 22 8.24 -19.49 -14.19
CA SER A 22 7.46 -20.57 -13.59
C SER A 22 8.28 -21.85 -13.33
N THR A 23 9.37 -22.07 -14.08
CA THR A 23 10.28 -23.21 -13.86
C THR A 23 11.06 -23.11 -12.55
N LEU A 24 11.15 -21.91 -11.98
CA LEU A 24 11.78 -21.60 -10.69
C LEU A 24 10.73 -21.37 -9.58
N SER A 25 9.46 -21.74 -9.77
CA SER A 25 8.42 -21.55 -8.75
C SER A 25 8.71 -22.38 -7.50
N PRO A 26 8.71 -21.81 -6.28
CA PRO A 26 8.77 -22.59 -5.05
C PRO A 26 7.41 -23.21 -4.66
N ILE A 27 6.38 -23.02 -5.48
CA ILE A 27 5.05 -23.59 -5.28
C ILE A 27 4.77 -24.54 -6.44
N ALA A 28 4.45 -25.78 -6.11
CA ALA A 28 4.05 -26.78 -7.10
C ALA A 28 2.74 -26.35 -7.80
N PRO A 29 2.64 -26.49 -9.14
CA PRO A 29 1.42 -26.17 -9.86
C PRO A 29 0.29 -27.12 -9.47
N LYS A 30 -0.96 -26.65 -9.57
CA LYS A 30 -2.14 -27.44 -9.17
C LYS A 30 -2.29 -28.78 -9.90
N HIS A 31 -1.84 -28.85 -11.16
CA HIS A 31 -1.92 -30.04 -11.99
C HIS A 31 -0.75 -31.01 -11.76
N ASP A 32 0.30 -30.59 -11.05
CA ASP A 32 1.46 -31.43 -10.70
C ASP A 32 1.95 -31.05 -9.29
N SER A 33 1.24 -31.54 -8.27
CA SER A 33 1.56 -31.31 -6.87
C SER A 33 2.87 -32.00 -6.43
N GLY A 34 3.32 -33.02 -7.17
CA GLY A 34 4.54 -33.77 -6.90
C GLY A 34 5.80 -33.13 -7.47
N ARG A 35 5.67 -32.07 -8.28
CA ARG A 35 6.76 -31.44 -9.04
C ARG A 35 8.03 -31.20 -8.24
N LEU A 36 7.92 -30.58 -7.06
CA LEU A 36 9.09 -30.20 -6.25
C LEU A 36 9.78 -31.44 -5.65
N TYR A 37 9.00 -32.42 -5.19
CA TYR A 37 9.52 -33.70 -4.72
C TYR A 37 10.22 -34.48 -5.83
N ALA A 38 9.62 -34.56 -7.01
CA ALA A 38 10.22 -35.22 -8.18
C ALA A 38 11.52 -34.52 -8.61
N LEU A 39 11.51 -33.18 -8.67
CA LEU A 39 12.71 -32.38 -8.95
C LEU A 39 13.84 -32.69 -7.97
N HIS A 40 13.53 -32.72 -6.67
CA HIS A 40 14.55 -32.93 -5.66
C HIS A 40 15.09 -34.38 -5.67
N ARG A 41 14.23 -35.38 -5.90
CA ARG A 41 14.59 -36.82 -5.85
C ARG A 41 15.29 -37.34 -7.10
N GLU A 42 15.13 -36.72 -8.25
CA GLU A 42 15.72 -37.18 -9.52
C GLU A 42 17.25 -37.03 -9.57
N THR A 43 17.86 -36.28 -8.64
CA THR A 43 19.32 -36.08 -8.56
C THR A 43 19.76 -36.02 -7.09
N ASN A 44 21.06 -35.95 -6.84
CA ASN A 44 21.64 -35.77 -5.51
C ASN A 44 22.73 -34.69 -5.47
N ALA A 45 23.20 -34.36 -4.26
CA ALA A 45 24.17 -33.28 -4.06
C ALA A 45 25.51 -33.46 -4.80
N PHE A 46 25.89 -34.69 -5.16
CA PHE A 46 27.13 -34.98 -5.88
C PHE A 46 26.99 -34.83 -7.40
N SER A 47 25.80 -35.11 -7.94
CA SER A 47 25.51 -35.17 -9.38
C SER A 47 24.72 -33.96 -9.91
N VAL A 48 24.07 -33.19 -9.03
CA VAL A 48 23.18 -32.08 -9.42
C VAL A 48 23.79 -31.11 -10.42
N GLN A 49 25.08 -30.79 -10.29
CA GLN A 49 25.77 -29.90 -11.22
C GLN A 49 25.94 -30.52 -12.61
N SER A 50 26.38 -31.78 -12.69
CA SER A 50 26.58 -32.47 -13.97
C SER A 50 25.24 -32.73 -14.66
N ASP A 51 24.22 -33.08 -13.88
CA ASP A 51 22.92 -33.48 -14.40
C ASP A 51 22.19 -32.29 -15.03
N PHE A 52 22.16 -31.14 -14.36
CA PHE A 52 21.61 -29.91 -14.95
C PHE A 52 22.42 -29.42 -16.14
N ARG A 53 23.76 -29.46 -16.09
CA ARG A 53 24.59 -29.10 -17.26
C ARG A 53 24.30 -29.99 -18.46
N HIS A 54 24.18 -31.30 -18.23
CA HIS A 54 23.87 -32.26 -19.28
C HIS A 54 22.47 -32.02 -19.86
N ALA A 55 21.47 -31.85 -19.00
CA ALA A 55 20.08 -31.61 -19.41
C ALA A 55 19.90 -30.30 -20.18
N LEU A 56 20.62 -29.24 -19.79
CA LEU A 56 20.62 -27.96 -20.51
C LEU A 56 21.37 -28.04 -21.84
N SER A 57 22.53 -28.71 -21.89
CA SER A 57 23.33 -28.83 -23.11
C SER A 57 22.62 -29.66 -24.20
N HIS A 58 21.86 -30.67 -23.79
CA HIS A 58 21.17 -31.60 -24.70
C HIS A 58 19.66 -31.34 -24.75
N ASN A 59 19.22 -30.14 -24.40
CA ASN A 59 17.79 -29.82 -24.44
C ASN A 59 17.31 -29.77 -25.90
N PRO A 60 16.31 -30.57 -26.30
CA PRO A 60 15.86 -30.62 -27.69
C PRO A 60 15.13 -29.34 -28.12
N ALA A 61 14.60 -28.55 -27.18
CA ALA A 61 13.79 -27.38 -27.47
C ALA A 61 14.60 -26.08 -27.57
N CYS A 62 15.82 -26.04 -27.03
CA CYS A 62 16.66 -24.83 -27.09
C CYS A 62 18.14 -25.17 -27.20
N LYS A 63 18.87 -24.40 -28.01
CA LYS A 63 20.34 -24.44 -28.07
C LYS A 63 20.87 -23.24 -27.31
N LEU A 64 21.64 -23.50 -26.26
CA LEU A 64 22.26 -22.49 -25.41
C LEU A 64 23.76 -22.46 -25.65
N GLU A 65 24.36 -21.28 -25.52
CA GLU A 65 25.81 -21.16 -25.51
C GLU A 65 26.43 -21.75 -24.23
N ARG A 66 27.73 -22.06 -24.24
CA ARG A 66 28.40 -22.73 -23.12
C ARG A 66 28.35 -21.92 -21.82
N ASN A 67 28.46 -20.59 -21.92
CA ASN A 67 28.30 -19.64 -20.81
C ASN A 67 26.85 -19.62 -20.27
N GLU A 68 25.84 -19.59 -21.14
CA GLU A 68 24.43 -19.68 -20.77
C GLU A 68 24.10 -20.99 -20.07
N VAL A 69 24.59 -22.12 -20.60
CA VAL A 69 24.44 -23.44 -19.95
C VAL A 69 25.02 -23.39 -18.55
N SER A 70 26.23 -22.84 -18.37
CA SER A 70 26.83 -22.75 -17.04
C SER A 70 26.03 -21.86 -16.09
N ALA A 71 25.60 -20.68 -16.56
CA ALA A 71 24.85 -19.74 -15.73
C ALA A 71 23.48 -20.30 -15.31
N TRP A 72 22.73 -20.91 -16.23
CA TRP A 72 21.46 -21.55 -15.92
C TRP A 72 21.63 -22.79 -15.03
N ALA A 73 22.68 -23.59 -15.25
CA ALA A 73 22.98 -24.72 -14.38
C ALA A 73 23.20 -24.26 -12.93
N ASP A 74 23.99 -23.20 -12.73
CA ASP A 74 24.25 -22.65 -11.39
C ASP A 74 22.95 -22.14 -10.72
N VAL A 75 22.04 -21.50 -11.48
CA VAL A 75 20.70 -21.11 -11.00
C VAL A 75 19.87 -22.33 -10.60
N PHE A 76 19.80 -23.36 -11.44
CA PHE A 76 19.01 -24.56 -11.15
C PHE A 76 19.57 -25.39 -10.00
N VAL A 77 20.88 -25.42 -9.83
CA VAL A 77 21.54 -26.07 -8.69
C VAL A 77 21.22 -25.33 -7.38
N ALA A 78 21.29 -24.00 -7.38
CA ALA A 78 20.86 -23.20 -6.24
C ALA A 78 19.37 -23.41 -5.94
N TYR A 79 18.53 -23.44 -6.98
CA TYR A 79 17.09 -23.68 -6.85
C TYR A 79 16.80 -25.08 -6.31
N TRP A 80 17.50 -26.12 -6.77
CA TRP A 80 17.35 -27.48 -6.25
C TRP A 80 17.66 -27.56 -4.75
N LYS A 81 18.75 -26.91 -4.29
CA LYS A 81 19.09 -26.83 -2.86
C LYS A 81 17.99 -26.12 -2.07
N ALA A 82 17.48 -24.99 -2.60
CA ALA A 82 16.41 -24.25 -1.95
C ALA A 82 15.09 -25.03 -1.90
N VAL A 83 14.77 -25.81 -2.94
CA VAL A 83 13.64 -26.74 -2.93
C VAL A 83 13.80 -27.79 -1.84
N GLY A 84 15.00 -28.34 -1.64
CA GLY A 84 15.28 -29.26 -0.53
C GLY A 84 14.92 -28.67 0.84
N GLU A 85 15.36 -27.45 1.13
CA GLU A 85 15.03 -26.75 2.38
C GLU A 85 13.53 -26.41 2.50
N ILE A 86 12.87 -26.05 1.38
CA ILE A 86 11.41 -25.81 1.34
C ILE A 86 10.65 -27.09 1.70
N LEU A 87 11.01 -28.23 1.10
CA LEU A 87 10.35 -29.51 1.38
C LEU A 87 10.53 -29.92 2.86
N ILE A 88 11.72 -29.74 3.42
CA ILE A 88 11.99 -30.00 4.85
C ILE A 88 11.11 -29.10 5.74
N ALA A 89 10.96 -27.83 5.38
CA ALA A 89 10.11 -26.89 6.10
C ALA A 89 8.61 -27.27 6.01
N GLU A 90 8.13 -27.67 4.84
CA GLU A 90 6.74 -28.11 4.63
C GLU A 90 6.42 -29.41 5.36
N GLU A 91 7.32 -30.39 5.33
CA GLU A 91 7.20 -31.64 6.09
C GLU A 91 7.10 -31.39 7.59
N SER A 92 7.93 -30.47 8.11
CA SER A 92 7.91 -30.08 9.52
C SER A 92 6.56 -29.48 9.93
N LEU A 93 5.96 -28.65 9.06
CA LEU A 93 4.62 -28.09 9.29
C LEU A 93 3.50 -29.13 9.24
N ASN A 94 3.60 -30.10 8.33
CA ASN A 94 2.58 -31.15 8.19
C ASN A 94 2.61 -32.13 9.38
N LEU A 95 3.80 -32.48 9.87
CA LEU A 95 3.96 -33.32 11.06
C LEU A 95 3.45 -32.61 12.33
N GLY A 96 3.67 -31.29 12.45
CA GLY A 96 3.18 -30.49 13.58
C GLY A 96 1.65 -30.42 13.67
N LYS A 97 0.91 -30.59 12.57
CA LYS A 97 -0.56 -30.62 12.57
C LYS A 97 -1.16 -31.92 13.12
N ASN A 98 -0.40 -33.02 13.09
CA ASN A 98 -0.87 -34.36 13.44
C ASN A 98 -0.29 -34.89 14.78
N ALA A 99 0.56 -34.11 15.46
CA ALA A 99 1.22 -34.55 16.69
C ALA A 99 0.43 -34.12 17.95
N SER A 100 0.18 -35.08 18.85
CA SER A 100 -0.42 -34.88 20.18
C SER A 100 0.51 -34.22 21.21
N LYS A 101 1.68 -33.71 20.78
CA LYS A 101 2.66 -33.00 21.64
C LYS A 101 3.08 -31.68 20.98
N PRO A 102 2.99 -30.51 21.65
CA PRO A 102 3.09 -29.20 20.99
C PRO A 102 4.52 -28.74 20.66
N GLN A 103 5.55 -29.50 21.02
CA GLN A 103 6.93 -28.98 21.10
C GLN A 103 7.90 -29.45 19.99
N SER A 104 7.50 -30.29 19.03
CA SER A 104 8.46 -30.85 18.06
C SER A 104 8.32 -30.29 16.63
N LYS A 105 9.33 -29.49 16.25
CA LYS A 105 9.76 -29.08 14.89
C LYS A 105 9.02 -27.89 14.25
N ILE A 106 9.28 -26.68 14.77
CA ILE A 106 9.07 -25.42 14.04
C ILE A 106 9.90 -25.47 12.74
N ALA A 107 9.28 -25.22 11.59
CA ALA A 107 9.96 -25.14 10.31
C ALA A 107 11.08 -24.09 10.33
N ASN A 108 12.28 -24.47 9.86
CA ASN A 108 13.43 -23.57 9.86
C ASN A 108 13.44 -22.68 8.60
N TRP A 109 12.64 -21.62 8.65
CA TRP A 109 12.50 -20.67 7.54
C TRP A 109 13.77 -19.82 7.28
N ASP A 110 14.71 -19.75 8.23
CA ASP A 110 16.00 -19.08 8.03
C ASP A 110 16.84 -19.81 6.96
N LYS A 111 16.91 -21.15 7.03
CA LYS A 111 17.58 -21.96 6.00
C LYS A 111 16.94 -21.80 4.62
N VAL A 112 15.61 -21.80 4.57
CA VAL A 112 14.86 -21.56 3.33
C VAL A 112 15.20 -20.19 2.75
N TYR A 113 15.20 -19.14 3.58
CA TYR A 113 15.55 -17.79 3.16
C TYR A 113 16.97 -17.73 2.59
N ASN A 114 17.96 -18.27 3.31
CA ASN A 114 19.36 -18.24 2.89
C ASN A 114 19.57 -19.02 1.58
N ALA A 115 18.99 -20.21 1.44
CA ALA A 115 19.07 -20.98 0.20
C ALA A 115 18.36 -20.26 -0.97
N TRP A 116 17.22 -19.61 -0.72
CA TRP A 116 16.52 -18.84 -1.76
C TRP A 116 17.27 -17.55 -2.16
N LYS A 117 17.98 -16.93 -1.22
CA LYS A 117 18.88 -15.80 -1.49
C LYS A 117 20.00 -16.22 -2.45
N ASP A 118 20.51 -17.44 -2.35
CA ASP A 118 21.51 -17.96 -3.30
C ASP A 118 20.94 -18.10 -4.72
N VAL A 119 19.67 -18.48 -4.87
CA VAL A 119 18.98 -18.48 -6.18
C VAL A 119 18.98 -17.06 -6.78
N LEU A 120 18.65 -16.05 -5.97
CA LEU A 120 18.69 -14.66 -6.41
C LEU A 120 20.10 -14.22 -6.80
N ASN A 121 21.11 -14.62 -6.01
CA ASN A 121 22.50 -14.28 -6.28
C ASN A 121 23.00 -14.88 -7.60
N MET A 122 22.62 -16.12 -7.93
CA MET A 122 22.98 -16.74 -9.21
C MET A 122 22.29 -16.06 -10.38
N LEU A 123 21.01 -15.67 -10.24
CA LEU A 123 20.32 -14.89 -11.25
C LEU A 123 21.00 -13.53 -11.47
N LEU A 124 21.25 -12.77 -10.39
CA LEU A 124 21.93 -11.49 -10.44
C LEU A 124 23.30 -11.60 -11.12
N ARG A 125 24.07 -12.64 -10.79
CA ARG A 125 25.37 -12.90 -11.42
C ARG A 125 25.21 -13.05 -12.93
N GLY A 126 24.25 -13.86 -13.40
CA GLY A 126 24.00 -14.06 -14.83
C GLY A 126 23.68 -12.77 -15.60
N TYR A 127 22.94 -11.84 -14.99
CA TYR A 127 22.72 -10.51 -15.58
C TYR A 127 23.95 -9.61 -15.52
N GLN A 128 24.74 -9.67 -14.44
CA GLN A 128 25.95 -8.86 -14.28
C GLN A 128 27.05 -9.24 -15.27
N ILE A 129 27.13 -10.51 -15.66
CA ILE A 129 28.03 -11.00 -16.71
C ILE A 129 27.40 -10.96 -18.12
N GLU A 130 26.23 -10.33 -18.25
CA GLU A 130 25.52 -10.12 -19.53
C GLU A 130 25.17 -11.41 -20.28
N VAL A 131 24.99 -12.52 -19.56
CA VAL A 131 24.57 -13.81 -20.12
C VAL A 131 23.04 -13.93 -20.21
N PHE A 132 22.31 -13.23 -19.33
CA PHE A 132 20.83 -13.27 -19.34
C PHE A 132 20.23 -12.06 -20.03
N ASP A 133 19.41 -12.33 -21.05
CA ASP A 133 18.61 -11.36 -21.78
C ASP A 133 17.53 -10.70 -20.91
N ALA A 134 17.14 -9.48 -21.24
CA ALA A 134 16.08 -8.75 -20.55
C ALA A 134 14.70 -9.41 -20.58
N TRP A 135 14.38 -10.23 -21.58
CA TRP A 135 13.08 -10.94 -21.60
C TRP A 135 12.95 -11.96 -20.46
N THR A 136 14.07 -12.36 -19.82
CA THR A 136 14.11 -13.28 -18.68
C THR A 136 13.88 -12.61 -17.32
N ILE A 137 13.70 -11.27 -17.28
CA ILE A 137 13.47 -10.48 -16.05
C ILE A 137 12.32 -10.99 -15.17
N PRO A 138 11.23 -11.59 -15.68
CA PRO A 138 10.23 -12.17 -14.80
C PRO A 138 10.77 -13.23 -13.83
N CYS A 139 11.93 -13.85 -14.09
CA CYS A 139 12.63 -14.69 -13.12
C CYS A 139 13.04 -13.88 -11.86
N LEU A 140 13.56 -12.67 -12.05
CA LEU A 140 13.86 -11.75 -10.93
C LEU A 140 12.59 -11.34 -10.19
N TYR A 141 11.48 -11.12 -10.91
CA TYR A 141 10.19 -10.79 -10.29
C TYR A 141 9.71 -11.87 -9.33
N LEU A 142 9.81 -13.13 -9.78
CA LEU A 142 9.40 -14.29 -9.02
C LEU A 142 10.32 -14.50 -7.82
N VAL A 143 11.63 -14.59 -8.06
CA VAL A 143 12.61 -14.91 -7.02
C VAL A 143 12.66 -13.82 -5.97
N ALA A 144 12.65 -12.53 -6.34
CA ALA A 144 12.61 -11.43 -5.38
C ALA A 144 11.30 -11.41 -4.57
N LYS A 145 10.14 -11.68 -5.22
CA LYS A 145 8.86 -11.78 -4.52
C LYS A 145 8.90 -12.88 -3.45
N PHE A 146 9.42 -14.05 -3.78
CA PHE A 146 9.49 -15.16 -2.84
C PHE A 146 10.58 -14.99 -1.79
N LEU A 147 11.69 -14.30 -2.10
CA LEU A 147 12.67 -13.90 -1.10
C LEU A 147 12.01 -13.08 0.01
N ARG A 148 11.18 -12.09 -0.36
CA ARG A 148 10.39 -11.31 0.61
C ARG A 148 9.42 -12.17 1.41
N VAL A 149 8.78 -13.16 0.78
CA VAL A 149 7.84 -14.07 1.48
C VAL A 149 8.58 -14.94 2.50
N PHE A 150 9.72 -15.52 2.13
CA PHE A 150 10.51 -16.36 3.02
C PHE A 150 11.15 -15.54 4.14
N ALA A 151 11.56 -14.31 3.88
CA ALA A 151 12.02 -13.38 4.90
C ALA A 151 10.95 -13.15 5.98
N ILE A 152 9.71 -12.81 5.56
CA ILE A 152 8.59 -12.62 6.50
C ILE A 152 8.35 -13.89 7.33
N LYS A 153 8.37 -15.07 6.69
CA LYS A 153 8.19 -16.34 7.42
C LYS A 153 9.33 -16.63 8.40
N ALA A 154 10.57 -16.28 8.06
CA ALA A 154 11.73 -16.45 8.91
C ALA A 154 11.66 -15.54 10.14
N ASP A 155 11.34 -14.27 9.93
CA ASP A 155 11.17 -13.27 10.97
C ASP A 155 9.98 -13.60 11.89
N ASP A 156 8.82 -13.97 11.33
CA ASP A 156 7.65 -14.42 12.10
C ASP A 156 7.98 -15.66 12.96
N ALA A 157 8.76 -16.62 12.43
CA ALA A 157 9.17 -17.81 13.17
C ALA A 157 10.22 -17.51 14.26
N ALA A 158 11.09 -16.53 14.04
CA ALA A 158 12.04 -16.06 15.05
C ALA A 158 11.32 -15.34 16.20
N PHE A 159 10.35 -14.49 15.87
CA PHE A 159 9.50 -13.80 16.84
C PHE A 159 8.73 -14.78 17.74
N GLN A 160 8.12 -15.82 17.16
CA GLN A 160 7.42 -16.87 17.92
C GLN A 160 8.35 -17.61 18.89
N LYS A 161 9.59 -17.92 18.48
CA LYS A 161 10.60 -18.54 19.36
C LYS A 161 10.99 -17.61 20.51
N GLY A 162 11.16 -16.32 20.22
CA GLY A 162 11.44 -15.30 21.23
C GLY A 162 10.35 -15.20 22.29
N GLN A 163 9.07 -15.13 21.89
CA GLN A 163 7.95 -15.07 22.84
C GLN A 163 7.85 -16.31 23.75
N THR A 164 8.18 -17.51 23.26
CA THR A 164 8.22 -18.72 24.12
C THR A 164 9.37 -18.73 25.13
N SER A 165 10.40 -17.89 24.96
CA SER A 165 11.56 -17.80 25.85
C SER A 165 11.50 -16.63 26.85
N PHE A 166 10.61 -15.66 26.65
CA PHE A 166 10.48 -14.47 27.50
C PHE A 166 9.14 -14.44 28.27
N ASN A 167 9.05 -15.25 29.33
CA ASN A 167 8.19 -14.95 30.48
C ASN A 167 9.04 -14.18 31.52
N ALA A 168 9.18 -12.86 31.39
CA ALA A 168 9.53 -11.93 32.47
C ALA A 168 9.61 -10.48 31.95
N PHE A 169 8.72 -9.63 32.46
CA PHE A 169 8.82 -8.19 32.68
C PHE A 169 9.92 -7.42 31.93
N GLU A 170 9.53 -6.71 30.86
CA GLU A 170 9.90 -5.31 30.57
C GLU A 170 9.19 -4.89 29.25
N GLU A 171 8.07 -4.18 29.38
CA GLU A 171 7.53 -3.34 28.30
C GLU A 171 8.40 -2.09 28.24
N ASP A 172 9.49 -2.13 27.47
CA ASP A 172 10.17 -0.91 27.04
C ASP A 172 9.69 -0.52 25.64
N VAL A 173 9.18 0.71 25.57
CA VAL A 173 8.67 1.37 24.37
C VAL A 173 9.88 1.83 23.56
N GLY A 174 10.53 0.89 22.89
CA GLY A 174 11.76 1.11 22.14
C GLY A 174 11.86 0.19 20.93
N ASP A 175 11.48 0.71 19.76
CA ASP A 175 11.74 0.21 18.41
C ASP A 175 11.46 -1.29 18.15
N ALA A 176 10.34 -1.57 17.48
CA ALA A 176 9.96 -2.90 16.97
C ALA A 176 10.85 -3.38 15.79
N THR A 177 12.14 -3.04 15.79
CA THR A 177 13.16 -3.43 14.82
C THR A 177 13.86 -4.75 15.19
N GLY A 178 13.76 -5.21 16.43
CA GLY A 178 14.42 -6.43 16.92
C GLY A 178 13.95 -7.77 16.34
N GLY A 179 13.01 -7.79 15.38
CA GLY A 179 12.42 -9.02 14.83
C GLY A 179 12.44 -9.18 13.32
N ASN A 180 13.03 -8.25 12.55
CA ASN A 180 12.89 -8.22 11.09
C ASN A 180 14.21 -8.35 10.30
N GLU A 181 15.23 -9.02 10.87
CA GLU A 181 16.57 -9.12 10.27
C GLU A 181 16.53 -9.62 8.81
N LYS A 182 15.72 -10.66 8.52
CA LYS A 182 15.67 -11.24 7.17
C LYS A 182 14.92 -10.36 6.21
N LEU A 183 13.88 -9.66 6.66
CA LEU A 183 13.13 -8.74 5.81
C LEU A 183 13.95 -7.48 5.48
N GLU A 184 14.78 -7.00 6.41
CA GLU A 184 15.76 -5.95 6.13
C GLU A 184 16.82 -6.40 5.12
N ASP A 185 17.36 -7.62 5.28
CA ASP A 185 18.28 -8.18 4.29
C ASP A 185 17.61 -8.36 2.91
N ALA A 186 16.37 -8.84 2.87
CA ALA A 186 15.60 -8.96 1.65
C ALA A 186 15.41 -7.58 1.00
N ALA A 187 15.17 -6.52 1.78
CA ALA A 187 15.08 -5.16 1.26
C ALA A 187 16.40 -4.70 0.61
N ARG A 188 17.56 -5.05 1.20
CA ARG A 188 18.87 -4.77 0.59
C ARG A 188 19.06 -5.54 -0.71
N GLN A 189 18.69 -6.83 -0.75
CA GLN A 189 18.80 -7.64 -1.96
C GLN A 189 17.85 -7.15 -3.07
N ILE A 190 16.61 -6.81 -2.75
CA ILE A 190 15.67 -6.23 -3.71
C ILE A 190 16.18 -4.89 -4.24
N ASN A 191 16.83 -4.06 -3.41
CA ASN A 191 17.47 -2.83 -3.87
C ASN A 191 18.64 -3.11 -4.85
N ARG A 192 19.40 -4.18 -4.66
CA ARG A 192 20.43 -4.62 -5.63
C ARG A 192 19.79 -4.98 -6.97
N VAL A 193 18.65 -5.68 -6.97
CA VAL A 193 17.89 -5.99 -8.19
C VAL A 193 17.35 -4.71 -8.85
N PHE A 194 16.84 -3.78 -8.04
CA PHE A 194 16.35 -2.49 -8.53
C PHE A 194 17.46 -1.70 -9.23
N SER A 195 18.63 -1.59 -8.57
CA SER A 195 19.82 -0.93 -9.10
C SER A 195 20.31 -1.56 -10.40
N LEU A 196 20.29 -2.89 -10.51
CA LEU A 196 20.60 -3.61 -11.76
C LEU A 196 19.65 -3.22 -12.90
N CYS A 197 18.36 -3.06 -12.62
CA CYS A 197 17.36 -2.69 -13.64
C CYS A 197 17.52 -1.25 -14.11
N ILE A 198 17.65 -0.29 -13.19
CA ILE A 198 17.73 1.14 -13.54
C ILE A 198 19.09 1.52 -14.13
N GLY A 199 20.16 0.82 -13.74
CA GLY A 199 21.53 1.07 -14.21
C GLY A 199 21.81 0.52 -15.60
N ASP A 200 20.84 -0.14 -16.25
CA ASP A 200 21.03 -0.72 -17.56
C ASP A 200 21.09 0.34 -18.66
N ARG A 201 22.19 0.31 -19.43
CA ARG A 201 22.49 1.25 -20.52
C ARG A 201 22.15 0.69 -21.90
N SER A 202 21.63 -0.53 -21.97
CA SER A 202 21.15 -1.15 -23.21
C SER A 202 20.01 -0.32 -23.84
N PRO A 203 19.82 -0.40 -25.17
CA PRO A 203 18.66 0.18 -25.85
C PRO A 203 17.34 -0.26 -25.20
N ILE A 204 16.32 0.60 -25.26
CA ILE A 204 15.11 0.42 -24.47
C ILE A 204 14.35 -0.87 -24.83
N GLU A 205 14.48 -1.35 -26.05
CA GLU A 205 13.86 -2.57 -26.57
C GLU A 205 14.38 -3.84 -25.86
N THR A 206 15.65 -3.83 -25.45
CA THR A 206 16.33 -4.95 -24.80
C THR A 206 16.79 -4.62 -23.38
N SER A 207 16.30 -3.50 -22.83
CA SER A 207 16.75 -3.00 -21.53
C SER A 207 16.05 -3.66 -20.35
N ARG A 208 16.81 -3.87 -19.28
CA ARG A 208 16.32 -4.29 -17.97
C ARG A 208 15.51 -3.23 -17.24
N LYS A 209 15.44 -2.01 -17.77
CA LYS A 209 14.59 -0.93 -17.28
C LYS A 209 13.09 -1.31 -17.24
N TRP A 210 12.65 -2.25 -18.08
CA TRP A 210 11.29 -2.82 -17.98
C TRP A 210 11.03 -3.55 -16.64
N GLY A 211 12.08 -3.90 -15.90
CA GLY A 211 12.02 -4.43 -14.54
C GLY A 211 11.77 -3.40 -13.44
N ALA A 212 12.02 -2.11 -13.70
CA ALA A 212 12.18 -1.09 -12.66
C ALA A 212 10.92 -0.92 -11.80
N TYR A 213 9.74 -0.73 -12.40
CA TYR A 213 8.52 -0.49 -11.63
C TYR A 213 8.04 -1.71 -10.86
N TYR A 214 8.19 -2.93 -11.39
CA TYR A 214 7.84 -4.13 -10.63
C TYR A 214 8.69 -4.24 -9.36
N ILE A 215 10.01 -4.06 -9.50
CA ILE A 215 10.94 -4.19 -8.37
C ILE A 215 10.78 -3.01 -7.39
N ALA A 216 10.57 -1.79 -7.88
CA ALA A 216 10.24 -0.64 -7.03
C ALA A 216 8.96 -0.88 -6.21
N ASN A 217 7.91 -1.41 -6.84
CA ASN A 217 6.67 -1.77 -6.15
C ASN A 217 6.87 -2.86 -5.09
N LEU A 218 7.74 -3.84 -5.37
CA LEU A 218 8.12 -4.84 -4.38
C LEU A 218 8.90 -4.20 -3.23
N GLN A 219 9.77 -3.24 -3.52
CA GLN A 219 10.54 -2.51 -2.51
C GLN A 219 9.64 -1.67 -1.61
N PHE A 220 8.65 -0.95 -2.17
CA PHE A 220 7.64 -0.25 -1.37
C PHE A 220 6.87 -1.21 -0.46
N LYS A 221 6.43 -2.37 -0.99
CA LYS A 221 5.78 -3.42 -0.18
C LYS A 221 6.67 -3.90 0.99
N THR A 222 7.98 -3.95 0.80
CA THR A 222 8.94 -4.34 1.83
C THR A 222 9.11 -3.23 2.87
N TYR A 223 9.41 -2.00 2.45
CA TYR A 223 9.60 -0.88 3.37
C TYR A 223 8.35 -0.53 4.19
N PHE A 224 7.16 -0.60 3.60
CA PHE A 224 5.93 -0.40 4.35
C PHE A 224 5.68 -1.51 5.39
N LYS A 225 6.12 -2.75 5.12
CA LYS A 225 6.02 -3.85 6.09
C LYS A 225 7.05 -3.72 7.22
N LEU A 226 8.25 -3.21 6.92
CA LEU A 226 9.30 -2.89 7.89
C LEU A 226 9.03 -1.62 8.71
N ASN A 227 7.95 -0.88 8.41
CA ASN A 227 7.71 0.46 8.96
C ASN A 227 8.78 1.51 8.60
N SER A 228 9.75 1.20 7.74
CA SER A 228 10.81 2.11 7.27
C SER A 228 10.36 2.96 6.07
N ILE A 229 9.21 3.62 6.18
CA ILE A 229 8.52 4.31 5.08
C ILE A 229 9.43 5.37 4.42
N ALA A 230 10.27 6.05 5.20
CA ALA A 230 11.21 7.07 4.72
C ALA A 230 12.16 6.57 3.62
N LEU A 231 12.56 5.29 3.65
CA LEU A 231 13.44 4.69 2.63
C LEU A 231 12.79 4.63 1.25
N SER A 232 11.45 4.67 1.17
CA SER A 232 10.72 4.72 -0.09
C SER A 232 11.05 5.97 -0.91
N GLN A 233 11.44 7.08 -0.25
CA GLN A 233 11.87 8.30 -0.95
C GLN A 233 13.13 8.08 -1.77
N ASN A 234 14.02 7.15 -1.37
CA ASN A 234 15.22 6.82 -2.14
C ASN A 234 14.85 6.17 -3.47
N VAL A 235 13.89 5.25 -3.46
CA VAL A 235 13.39 4.58 -4.67
C VAL A 235 12.75 5.59 -5.62
N ILE A 236 11.95 6.51 -5.09
CA ILE A 236 11.33 7.57 -5.89
C ILE A 236 12.41 8.46 -6.52
N ARG A 237 13.40 8.91 -5.73
CA ARG A 237 14.50 9.74 -6.24
C ARG A 237 15.28 9.04 -7.35
N SER A 238 15.60 7.76 -7.21
CA SER A 238 16.30 6.98 -8.25
C SER A 238 15.49 6.85 -9.54
N LEU A 239 14.16 6.65 -9.44
CA LEU A 239 13.27 6.62 -10.61
C LEU A 239 13.20 7.99 -11.27
N SER A 240 13.03 9.07 -10.50
CA SER A 240 12.98 10.43 -11.03
C SER A 240 14.29 10.85 -11.71
N ALA A 241 15.44 10.45 -11.15
CA ALA A 241 16.74 10.74 -11.73
C ALA A 241 16.98 10.03 -13.07
N THR A 242 16.35 8.87 -13.28
CA THR A 242 16.47 8.07 -14.51
C THR A 242 15.27 8.26 -15.44
N ASN A 243 14.38 9.22 -15.16
CA ASN A 243 13.09 9.35 -15.84
C ASN A 243 13.21 9.63 -17.34
N THR A 244 14.29 10.29 -17.78
CA THR A 244 14.55 10.56 -19.21
C THR A 244 14.83 9.28 -20.00
N ASP A 245 15.47 8.29 -19.36
CA ASP A 245 15.87 7.05 -20.03
C ASP A 245 14.94 5.87 -19.71
N LEU A 246 13.95 6.08 -18.84
CA LEU A 246 12.97 5.07 -18.44
C LEU A 246 11.75 5.17 -19.37
N PRO A 247 11.13 4.06 -19.79
CA PRO A 247 9.86 4.15 -20.51
C PRO A 247 8.83 4.87 -19.64
N PRO A 248 7.92 5.65 -20.24
CA PRO A 248 6.82 6.24 -19.51
C PRO A 248 5.99 5.18 -18.78
N LEU A 249 5.48 5.52 -17.58
CA LEU A 249 4.76 4.58 -16.70
C LEU A 249 3.56 3.90 -17.38
N ASP A 250 2.91 4.58 -18.32
CA ASP A 250 1.75 4.07 -19.07
C ASP A 250 2.08 2.85 -19.96
N ARG A 251 3.35 2.66 -20.34
CA ARG A 251 3.82 1.49 -21.10
C ARG A 251 4.02 0.24 -20.24
N PHE A 252 4.02 0.36 -18.93
CA PHE A 252 4.15 -0.79 -18.02
C PHE A 252 2.80 -1.48 -17.80
N PRO A 253 2.77 -2.75 -17.35
CA PRO A 253 1.52 -3.42 -17.02
C PRO A 253 0.66 -2.61 -16.04
N ARG A 254 -0.65 -2.57 -16.30
CA ARG A 254 -1.62 -1.80 -15.48
C ARG A 254 -1.53 -2.11 -13.99
N SER A 255 -1.22 -3.36 -13.62
CA SER A 255 -1.00 -3.77 -12.22
C SER A 255 0.17 -3.06 -11.55
N GLN A 256 1.27 -2.83 -12.29
CA GLN A 256 2.43 -2.09 -11.81
C GLN A 256 2.11 -0.59 -11.69
N GLN A 257 1.40 -0.03 -12.66
CA GLN A 257 0.95 1.37 -12.62
C GLN A 257 0.09 1.66 -11.40
N VAL A 258 -0.93 0.82 -11.14
CA VAL A 258 -1.83 0.97 -9.98
C VAL A 258 -1.06 0.88 -8.67
N THR A 259 -0.17 -0.11 -8.54
CA THR A 259 0.61 -0.30 -7.32
C THR A 259 1.54 0.89 -7.06
N TYR A 260 2.19 1.40 -8.10
CA TYR A 260 3.12 2.53 -8.01
C TYR A 260 2.40 3.81 -7.56
N ASN A 261 1.29 4.14 -8.24
CA ASN A 261 0.47 5.31 -7.90
C ASN A 261 -0.15 5.18 -6.50
N TYR A 262 -0.56 3.98 -6.09
CA TYR A 262 -1.04 3.76 -4.72
C TYR A 262 0.03 4.12 -3.67
N TYR A 263 1.26 3.61 -3.82
CA TYR A 263 2.32 3.89 -2.85
C TYR A 263 2.76 5.35 -2.86
N LEU A 264 2.86 5.99 -4.03
CA LEU A 264 3.11 7.43 -4.12
C LEU A 264 2.02 8.24 -3.41
N GLY A 265 0.75 7.91 -3.67
CA GLY A 265 -0.39 8.56 -3.04
C GLY A 265 -0.37 8.43 -1.53
N VAL A 266 -0.11 7.22 -1.00
CA VAL A 266 0.00 6.99 0.44
C VAL A 266 1.21 7.72 1.03
N LEU A 267 2.36 7.78 0.35
CA LEU A 267 3.51 8.56 0.82
C LEU A 267 3.16 10.04 0.92
N LYS A 268 2.53 10.61 -0.12
CA LYS A 268 2.10 12.01 -0.11
C LYS A 268 1.08 12.29 0.99
N PHE A 269 0.15 11.36 1.22
CA PHE A 269 -0.80 11.42 2.32
C PHE A 269 -0.09 11.47 3.68
N LEU A 270 0.89 10.61 3.92
CA LEU A 270 1.65 10.56 5.18
C LEU A 270 2.54 11.79 5.39
N HIS A 271 2.94 12.46 4.32
CA HIS A 271 3.66 13.75 4.35
C HIS A 271 2.69 14.95 4.36
N GLU A 272 1.39 14.73 4.53
CA GLU A 272 0.33 15.75 4.52
C GLU A 272 0.22 16.58 3.23
N ASP A 273 0.83 16.13 2.13
CA ASP A 273 0.66 16.69 0.80
C ASP A 273 -0.62 16.10 0.16
N TYR A 274 -1.77 16.49 0.72
CA TYR A 274 -3.07 15.92 0.35
C TYR A 274 -3.48 16.19 -1.09
N ALA A 275 -3.04 17.31 -1.68
CA ALA A 275 -3.31 17.63 -3.08
C ALA A 275 -2.68 16.59 -4.02
N LYS A 276 -1.39 16.28 -3.84
CA LYS A 276 -0.73 15.23 -4.64
C LYS A 276 -1.20 13.84 -4.26
N ALA A 277 -1.55 13.62 -2.99
CA ALA A 277 -2.13 12.35 -2.56
C ALA A 277 -3.43 12.06 -3.33
N GLU A 278 -4.32 13.06 -3.48
CA GLU A 278 -5.57 12.91 -4.22
C GLU A 278 -5.32 12.56 -5.67
N GLU A 279 -4.38 13.25 -6.33
CA GLU A 279 -4.01 12.99 -7.72
C GLU A 279 -3.58 11.53 -7.93
N TYR A 280 -2.56 11.07 -7.19
CA TYR A 280 -2.03 9.71 -7.34
C TYR A 280 -3.04 8.63 -6.93
N LEU A 281 -3.78 8.83 -5.84
CA LEU A 281 -4.79 7.86 -5.38
C LEU A 281 -5.98 7.78 -6.34
N THR A 282 -6.36 8.90 -6.97
CA THR A 282 -7.42 8.93 -8.00
C THR A 282 -6.96 8.20 -9.26
N ILE A 283 -5.72 8.41 -9.71
CA ILE A 283 -5.13 7.65 -10.82
C ILE A 283 -5.13 6.15 -10.50
N ALA A 284 -4.69 5.76 -9.28
CA ALA A 284 -4.69 4.37 -8.85
C ALA A 284 -6.10 3.77 -8.81
N TYR A 285 -7.09 4.51 -8.32
CA TYR A 285 -8.49 4.09 -8.25
C TYR A 285 -9.08 3.88 -9.65
N ASN A 286 -8.93 4.85 -10.54
CA ASN A 286 -9.46 4.78 -11.92
C ASN A 286 -8.79 3.67 -12.74
N LYS A 287 -7.50 3.43 -12.51
CA LYS A 287 -6.77 2.33 -13.15
C LYS A 287 -6.93 1.00 -12.41
N ALA A 288 -7.56 0.91 -11.24
CA ALA A 288 -7.77 -0.39 -10.59
C ALA A 288 -8.68 -1.30 -11.44
N LEU A 289 -8.46 -2.61 -11.38
CA LEU A 289 -9.37 -3.57 -12.02
C LEU A 289 -10.65 -3.67 -11.16
N THR A 290 -11.82 -3.55 -11.79
CA THR A 290 -13.13 -3.50 -11.10
C THR A 290 -13.36 -4.68 -10.16
N GLY A 291 -12.90 -5.89 -10.51
CA GLY A 291 -12.99 -7.09 -9.66
C GLY A 291 -11.96 -7.17 -8.52
N SER A 292 -10.98 -6.28 -8.45
CA SER A 292 -9.93 -6.29 -7.41
C SER A 292 -10.38 -5.60 -6.13
N THR A 293 -11.40 -6.17 -5.48
CA THR A 293 -12.05 -5.61 -4.28
C THR A 293 -11.05 -5.24 -3.17
N ARG A 294 -10.07 -6.10 -2.91
CA ARG A 294 -9.02 -5.84 -1.92
C ARG A 294 -8.19 -4.60 -2.25
N ASN A 295 -7.78 -4.44 -3.51
CA ASN A 295 -6.91 -3.33 -3.92
C ASN A 295 -7.69 -2.01 -3.91
N ILE A 296 -8.92 -2.03 -4.40
CA ILE A 296 -9.80 -0.85 -4.37
C ILE A 296 -10.05 -0.43 -2.91
N ARG A 297 -10.30 -1.40 -2.02
CA ARG A 297 -10.46 -1.13 -0.58
C ARG A 297 -9.23 -0.43 0.02
N LEU A 298 -8.01 -0.85 -0.35
CA LEU A 298 -6.77 -0.21 0.11
C LEU A 298 -6.67 1.22 -0.40
N ILE A 299 -6.95 1.45 -1.69
CA ILE A 299 -6.93 2.80 -2.27
C ILE A 299 -7.95 3.71 -1.59
N LEU A 300 -9.20 3.25 -1.45
CA LEU A 300 -10.29 4.02 -0.83
C LEU A 300 -10.03 4.37 0.64
N THR A 301 -9.28 3.52 1.36
CA THR A 301 -8.90 3.78 2.76
C THR A 301 -8.18 5.12 2.90
N TYR A 302 -7.37 5.51 1.90
CA TYR A 302 -6.64 6.78 1.88
C TYR A 302 -7.33 7.85 1.03
N LEU A 303 -7.99 7.46 -0.07
CA LEU A 303 -8.63 8.42 -0.96
C LEU A 303 -9.83 9.11 -0.29
N ILE A 304 -10.62 8.38 0.51
CA ILE A 304 -11.77 8.96 1.23
C ILE A 304 -11.35 10.10 2.16
N PRO A 305 -10.43 9.90 3.15
CA PRO A 305 -10.00 10.99 4.02
C PRO A 305 -9.28 12.10 3.25
N THR A 306 -8.55 11.78 2.17
CA THR A 306 -7.92 12.80 1.34
C THR A 306 -8.96 13.75 0.73
N ARG A 307 -9.96 13.20 0.03
CA ARG A 307 -11.02 13.99 -0.63
C ARG A 307 -11.95 14.69 0.35
N LEU A 308 -12.08 14.16 1.56
CA LEU A 308 -12.76 14.83 2.65
C LEU A 308 -12.07 16.17 2.97
N ILE A 309 -10.75 16.20 3.05
CA ILE A 309 -10.01 17.42 3.44
C ILE A 309 -9.75 18.35 2.26
N THR A 310 -9.44 17.82 1.07
CA THR A 310 -9.11 18.65 -0.11
C THR A 310 -10.34 19.25 -0.77
N ALA A 311 -11.44 18.50 -0.85
CA ALA A 311 -12.61 18.85 -1.64
C ALA A 311 -13.91 18.90 -0.83
N HIS A 312 -13.87 18.58 0.48
CA HIS A 312 -15.05 18.44 1.33
C HIS A 312 -16.09 17.44 0.78
N VAL A 313 -15.62 16.42 0.05
CA VAL A 313 -16.46 15.40 -0.58
C VAL A 313 -16.58 14.18 0.30
N LEU A 314 -17.82 13.73 0.51
CA LEU A 314 -18.12 12.50 1.24
C LEU A 314 -18.38 11.35 0.26
N PRO A 315 -17.96 10.11 0.59
CA PRO A 315 -18.30 8.94 -0.20
C PRO A 315 -19.82 8.72 -0.23
N THR A 316 -20.32 8.21 -1.35
CA THR A 316 -21.71 7.80 -1.48
C THR A 316 -21.94 6.43 -0.85
N GLN A 317 -23.18 6.15 -0.44
CA GLN A 317 -23.55 4.83 0.05
C GLN A 317 -23.28 3.73 -0.99
N SER A 318 -23.54 4.01 -2.28
CA SER A 318 -23.26 3.08 -3.39
C SER A 318 -21.77 2.78 -3.56
N MET A 319 -20.89 3.76 -3.31
CA MET A 319 -19.44 3.55 -3.34
C MET A 319 -18.96 2.65 -2.19
N LEU A 320 -19.57 2.77 -1.01
CA LEU A 320 -19.18 2.01 0.19
C LEU A 320 -19.80 0.61 0.25
N ALA A 321 -20.98 0.40 -0.34
CA ALA A 321 -21.75 -0.84 -0.23
C ALA A 321 -20.95 -2.12 -0.58
N PRO A 322 -20.10 -2.13 -1.62
CA PRO A 322 -19.27 -3.30 -1.95
C PRO A 322 -18.17 -3.62 -0.90
N TYR A 323 -17.95 -2.74 0.07
CA TYR A 323 -16.84 -2.82 1.03
C TYR A 323 -17.35 -2.68 2.48
N PRO A 324 -17.88 -3.76 3.09
CA PRO A 324 -18.50 -3.70 4.42
C PRO A 324 -17.62 -3.08 5.51
N GLY A 325 -16.31 -3.36 5.47
CA GLY A 325 -15.35 -2.77 6.41
C GLY A 325 -15.17 -1.27 6.24
N LEU A 326 -15.21 -0.74 5.01
CA LEU A 326 -15.17 0.71 4.79
C LEU A 326 -16.49 1.36 5.16
N GLN A 327 -17.61 0.70 4.82
CA GLN A 327 -18.93 1.19 5.20
C GLN A 327 -19.05 1.35 6.72
N ARG A 328 -18.67 0.33 7.49
CA ARG A 328 -18.68 0.38 8.96
C ARG A 328 -17.85 1.54 9.52
N LEU A 329 -16.68 1.79 8.94
CA LEU A 329 -15.76 2.82 9.42
C LEU A 329 -16.17 4.25 9.00
N PHE A 330 -16.50 4.46 7.72
CA PHE A 330 -16.69 5.81 7.18
C PHE A 330 -18.15 6.26 7.16
N ALA A 331 -19.14 5.36 7.07
CA ALA A 331 -20.54 5.78 6.95
C ALA A 331 -21.05 6.57 8.17
N PRO A 332 -20.75 6.17 9.43
CA PRO A 332 -21.16 6.95 10.61
C PRO A 332 -20.58 8.36 10.61
N LEU A 333 -19.28 8.50 10.31
CA LEU A 333 -18.61 9.82 10.19
C LEU A 333 -19.28 10.68 9.11
N CYS A 334 -19.58 10.09 7.94
CA CYS A 334 -20.24 10.80 6.84
C CYS A 334 -21.64 11.28 7.22
N ALA A 335 -22.41 10.47 7.94
CA ALA A 335 -23.74 10.84 8.41
C ALA A 335 -23.66 12.00 9.41
N CYS A 336 -22.72 11.94 10.36
CA CYS A 336 -22.51 13.00 11.35
C CYS A 336 -22.08 14.31 10.69
N ILE A 337 -21.12 14.27 9.76
CA ILE A 337 -20.68 15.46 9.00
C ILE A 337 -21.86 16.08 8.22
N LYS A 338 -22.67 15.28 7.52
CA LYS A 338 -23.86 15.80 6.80
C LYS A 338 -24.87 16.43 7.74
N LYS A 339 -25.06 15.83 8.92
CA LYS A 339 -26.00 16.32 9.94
C LYS A 339 -25.45 17.53 10.71
N GLY A 340 -24.13 17.75 10.75
CA GLY A 340 -23.53 18.72 11.66
C GLY A 340 -23.61 18.24 13.12
N ASP A 341 -23.47 16.94 13.34
CA ASP A 341 -23.54 16.28 14.65
C ASP A 341 -22.12 16.09 15.20
N LEU A 342 -21.68 16.97 16.10
CA LEU A 342 -20.31 16.99 16.61
C LEU A 342 -20.06 15.84 17.57
N ALA A 343 -20.91 15.67 18.59
CA ALA A 343 -20.78 14.56 19.53
C ALA A 343 -20.89 13.18 18.86
N GLY A 344 -21.78 13.04 17.87
CA GLY A 344 -21.88 11.82 17.07
C GLY A 344 -20.63 11.57 16.23
N PHE A 345 -20.00 12.63 15.70
CA PHE A 345 -18.74 12.52 14.98
C PHE A 345 -17.61 12.05 15.89
N ASP A 346 -17.46 12.66 17.08
CA ASP A 346 -16.43 12.31 18.05
C ASP A 346 -16.59 10.86 18.52
N THR A 347 -17.82 10.44 18.82
CA THR A 347 -18.16 9.05 19.18
C THR A 347 -17.82 8.08 18.04
N ALA A 348 -18.15 8.42 16.79
CA ALA A 348 -17.86 7.58 15.64
C ALA A 348 -16.35 7.48 15.34
N LEU A 349 -15.60 8.56 15.57
CA LEU A 349 -14.15 8.59 15.41
C LEU A 349 -13.48 7.71 16.47
N GLN A 350 -13.91 7.84 17.73
CA GLN A 350 -13.45 7.02 18.85
C GLN A 350 -13.74 5.53 18.64
N ALA A 351 -14.95 5.19 18.17
CA ALA A 351 -15.34 3.81 17.91
C ALA A 351 -14.49 3.12 16.81
N GLY A 352 -13.87 3.91 15.92
CA GLY A 352 -12.98 3.41 14.86
C GLY A 352 -11.50 3.60 15.14
N GLU A 353 -11.11 4.13 16.30
CA GLU A 353 -9.76 4.62 16.61
C GLU A 353 -8.68 3.59 16.27
N GLU A 354 -8.79 2.37 16.79
CA GLU A 354 -7.80 1.31 16.59
C GLU A 354 -7.52 1.05 15.09
N GLU A 355 -8.58 0.92 14.28
CA GLU A 355 -8.45 0.68 12.84
C GLU A 355 -7.88 1.90 12.10
N PHE A 356 -8.28 3.11 12.50
CA PHE A 356 -7.80 4.35 11.89
C PHE A 356 -6.33 4.62 12.21
N VAL A 357 -5.90 4.40 13.45
CA VAL A 357 -4.51 4.53 13.91
C VAL A 357 -3.64 3.52 13.19
N LYS A 358 -4.05 2.25 13.16
CA LYS A 358 -3.34 1.18 12.44
C LYS A 358 -3.13 1.49 10.96
N ARG A 359 -4.08 2.18 10.34
CA ARG A 359 -4.03 2.60 8.92
C ARG A 359 -3.39 3.97 8.71
N ARG A 360 -3.06 4.69 9.80
CA ARG A 360 -2.50 6.04 9.81
C ARG A 360 -3.42 7.10 9.18
N VAL A 361 -4.73 6.94 9.33
CA VAL A 361 -5.73 7.89 8.79
C VAL A 361 -6.47 8.68 9.86
N TYR A 362 -6.25 8.36 11.15
CA TYR A 362 -6.97 8.95 12.28
C TYR A 362 -6.86 10.48 12.31
N LEU A 363 -5.64 11.03 12.33
CA LEU A 363 -5.40 12.47 12.39
C LEU A 363 -5.98 13.23 11.19
N THR A 364 -5.95 12.63 10.00
CA THR A 364 -6.58 13.24 8.81
C THR A 364 -8.10 13.24 8.92
N LEU A 365 -8.70 12.18 9.48
CA LEU A 365 -10.13 12.10 9.70
C LEU A 365 -10.61 13.08 10.78
N GLU A 366 -9.84 13.26 11.84
CA GLU A 366 -10.10 14.24 12.90
C GLU A 366 -10.28 15.66 12.35
N ARG A 367 -9.48 16.06 11.35
CA ARG A 367 -9.65 17.34 10.63
C ARG A 367 -11.03 17.49 9.96
N GLY A 368 -11.72 16.37 9.70
CA GLY A 368 -13.10 16.35 9.24
C GLY A 368 -14.11 16.95 10.23
N ARG A 369 -13.75 17.11 11.51
CA ARG A 369 -14.58 17.76 12.53
C ARG A 369 -14.89 19.22 12.16
N ASP A 370 -13.95 19.94 11.56
CA ASP A 370 -14.16 21.31 11.07
C ASP A 370 -15.29 21.39 10.03
N ILE A 371 -15.38 20.37 9.17
CA ILE A 371 -16.39 20.26 8.12
C ILE A 371 -17.77 19.99 8.75
N CYS A 372 -17.80 19.18 9.81
CA CYS A 372 -19.00 18.93 10.62
C CYS A 372 -19.48 20.24 11.29
N LEU A 373 -18.57 20.95 11.96
CA LEU A 373 -18.82 22.22 12.61
C LEU A 373 -19.34 23.28 11.61
N ARG A 374 -18.68 23.42 10.47
CA ARG A 374 -19.14 24.29 9.38
C ARG A 374 -20.57 23.94 8.96
N ASN A 375 -20.92 22.66 8.83
CA ASN A 375 -22.26 22.26 8.43
C ASN A 375 -23.31 22.57 9.49
N LEU A 376 -22.99 22.47 10.78
CA LEU A 376 -23.85 22.91 11.88
C LEU A 376 -24.07 24.42 11.83
N VAL A 377 -23.00 25.21 11.75
CA VAL A 377 -23.06 26.68 11.67
C VAL A 377 -23.81 27.15 10.42
N ARG A 378 -23.63 26.47 9.29
CA ARG A 378 -24.40 26.71 8.05
C ARG A 378 -25.90 26.46 8.26
N LYS A 379 -26.30 25.47 9.05
CA LYS A 379 -27.72 25.23 9.37
C LYS A 379 -28.30 26.36 10.22
N VAL A 380 -27.54 26.91 11.15
CA VAL A 380 -27.96 28.11 11.90
C VAL A 380 -28.23 29.26 10.96
N TYR A 381 -27.32 29.52 10.01
CA TYR A 381 -27.52 30.53 8.98
C TYR A 381 -28.79 30.27 8.15
N LEU A 382 -29.00 29.03 7.68
CA LEU A 382 -30.16 28.64 6.88
C LEU A 382 -31.49 28.59 7.66
N ALA A 383 -31.45 28.49 8.99
CA ALA A 383 -32.64 28.62 9.84
C ALA A 383 -33.05 30.09 10.04
N GLY A 384 -32.13 31.03 9.80
CA GLY A 384 -32.41 32.46 9.88
C GLY A 384 -33.44 32.93 8.86
N GLU A 385 -34.26 33.90 9.27
CA GLU A 385 -35.32 34.50 8.46
C GLU A 385 -34.79 35.14 7.17
N ILE A 386 -35.68 35.24 6.17
CA ILE A 386 -35.40 35.96 4.93
C ILE A 386 -35.91 37.38 5.11
N GLU A 387 -35.00 38.35 5.05
CA GLU A 387 -35.34 39.77 5.13
C GLU A 387 -35.96 40.23 3.81
N ALA A 388 -37.08 40.94 3.90
CA ALA A 388 -37.69 41.59 2.76
C ALA A 388 -36.76 42.69 2.21
N PRO A 389 -36.83 43.01 0.91
CA PRO A 389 -36.13 44.15 0.34
C PRO A 389 -36.48 45.42 1.12
N LYS A 390 -35.49 46.30 1.36
CA LYS A 390 -35.74 47.56 2.04
C LYS A 390 -36.67 48.44 1.21
N GLU A 391 -37.48 49.27 1.89
CA GLU A 391 -38.29 50.29 1.23
C GLU A 391 -37.41 51.16 0.31
N GLY A 392 -37.69 51.11 -1.00
CA GLY A 392 -36.91 51.78 -2.04
C GLY A 392 -36.15 50.84 -3.00
N GLU A 393 -36.00 49.55 -2.67
CA GLU A 393 -35.34 48.54 -3.51
C GLU A 393 -36.34 47.49 -4.01
N ALA A 394 -37.42 47.93 -4.68
CA ALA A 394 -38.52 47.05 -5.12
C ALA A 394 -38.11 45.94 -6.11
N SER A 395 -36.91 46.01 -6.69
CA SER A 395 -36.35 45.01 -7.61
C SER A 395 -35.26 44.12 -6.99
N ALA A 396 -34.93 44.28 -5.70
CA ALA A 396 -33.91 43.46 -5.04
C ALA A 396 -34.48 42.12 -4.59
N GLU A 397 -33.73 41.03 -4.79
CA GLU A 397 -34.13 39.72 -4.30
C GLU A 397 -34.11 39.68 -2.76
N PRO A 398 -35.06 39.00 -2.11
CA PRO A 398 -35.03 38.79 -0.66
C PRO A 398 -33.72 38.14 -0.22
N VAL A 399 -33.09 38.67 0.83
CA VAL A 399 -31.78 38.20 1.30
C VAL A 399 -31.91 37.63 2.69
N ARG A 400 -31.23 36.52 2.93
CA ARG A 400 -31.20 35.87 4.24
C ARG A 400 -30.55 36.78 5.28
N ARG A 401 -31.09 36.78 6.50
CA ARG A 401 -30.57 37.53 7.65
C ARG A 401 -29.08 37.26 7.82
N SER A 402 -28.26 38.27 7.57
CA SER A 402 -26.80 38.16 7.60
C SER A 402 -26.21 38.44 8.96
N ARG A 403 -27.00 38.99 9.87
CA ARG A 403 -26.65 39.39 11.23
C ARG A 403 -27.24 38.38 12.22
N ILE A 404 -26.40 37.51 12.78
CA ILE A 404 -26.85 36.41 13.63
C ILE A 404 -26.29 36.57 15.04
N PRO A 405 -27.13 36.67 16.08
CA PRO A 405 -26.68 36.71 17.46
C PRO A 405 -25.82 35.50 17.83
N LEU A 406 -24.75 35.71 18.59
CA LEU A 406 -23.81 34.65 19.01
C LEU A 406 -24.54 33.51 19.75
N ARG A 407 -25.55 33.86 20.56
CA ARG A 407 -26.40 32.90 21.29
C ARG A 407 -27.08 31.85 20.42
N GLU A 408 -27.35 32.14 19.15
CA GLU A 408 -27.98 31.16 18.25
C GLU A 408 -26.97 30.08 17.82
N PHE A 409 -25.71 30.45 17.58
CA PHE A 409 -24.63 29.48 17.34
C PHE A 409 -24.35 28.66 18.61
N MET A 410 -24.32 29.31 19.76
CA MET A 410 -24.16 28.63 21.05
C MET A 410 -25.28 27.60 21.30
N ALA A 411 -26.54 27.96 21.04
CA ALA A 411 -27.67 27.05 21.17
C ALA A 411 -27.53 25.83 20.23
N ALA A 412 -27.10 26.05 18.99
CA ALA A 412 -26.89 24.97 18.04
C ALA A 412 -25.75 24.03 18.45
N LEU A 413 -24.65 24.57 18.98
CA LEU A 413 -23.53 23.78 19.50
C LEU A 413 -23.94 22.92 20.70
N ARG A 414 -24.74 23.48 21.62
CA ARG A 414 -25.31 22.73 22.74
C ARG A 414 -26.23 21.59 22.28
N ILE A 415 -27.08 21.84 21.29
CA ILE A 415 -27.90 20.79 20.67
C ILE A 415 -27.02 19.72 19.97
N GLY A 416 -25.88 20.14 19.41
CA GLY A 416 -24.87 19.28 18.80
C GLY A 416 -24.00 18.49 19.78
N GLY A 417 -24.26 18.62 21.09
CA GLY A 417 -23.61 17.85 22.16
C GLY A 417 -22.49 18.58 22.91
N GLU A 418 -22.22 19.85 22.61
CA GLU A 418 -21.22 20.65 23.31
C GLU A 418 -21.86 21.35 24.53
N THR A 419 -21.87 20.69 25.68
CA THR A 419 -22.77 21.05 26.79
C THR A 419 -22.31 22.18 27.71
N GLU A 420 -21.08 22.67 27.59
CA GLU A 420 -20.52 23.67 28.54
C GLU A 420 -19.80 24.83 27.86
N LEU A 421 -20.15 25.14 26.59
CA LEU A 421 -19.44 26.20 25.87
C LEU A 421 -19.76 27.60 26.40
N GLU A 422 -18.69 28.36 26.66
CA GLU A 422 -18.72 29.79 26.94
C GLU A 422 -18.74 30.62 25.65
N GLY A 423 -19.09 31.92 25.77
CA GLY A 423 -19.17 32.82 24.60
C GLY A 423 -17.85 32.94 23.85
N ASP A 424 -16.74 33.05 24.57
CA ASP A 424 -15.40 33.17 23.99
C ASP A 424 -14.99 31.90 23.21
N GLU A 425 -15.40 30.71 23.67
CA GLU A 425 -15.12 29.45 22.98
C GLU A 425 -15.91 29.35 21.67
N VAL A 426 -17.19 29.75 21.68
CA VAL A 426 -18.01 29.81 20.46
C VAL A 426 -17.40 30.78 19.46
N GLU A 427 -16.96 31.95 19.91
CA GLU A 427 -16.27 32.91 19.03
C GLU A 427 -14.98 32.33 18.46
N CYS A 428 -14.18 31.61 19.26
CA CYS A 428 -12.96 30.96 18.80
C CYS A 428 -13.23 29.92 17.69
N LEU A 429 -14.25 29.08 17.89
CA LEU A 429 -14.68 28.09 16.88
C LEU A 429 -15.08 28.77 15.57
N LEU A 430 -15.86 29.85 15.64
CA LEU A 430 -16.31 30.59 14.46
C LEU A 430 -15.18 31.35 13.78
N ALA A 431 -14.26 31.93 14.56
CA ALA A 431 -13.07 32.60 14.06
C ALA A 431 -12.18 31.60 13.29
N ASN A 432 -12.04 30.38 13.79
CA ASN A 432 -11.31 29.31 13.09
C ASN A 432 -11.95 28.94 11.75
N LEU A 433 -13.28 28.88 11.67
CA LEU A 433 -13.98 28.65 10.39
C LEU A 433 -13.76 29.79 9.40
N ILE A 434 -13.75 31.04 9.89
CA ILE A 434 -13.49 32.22 9.06
C ILE A 434 -12.04 32.21 8.54
N TYR A 435 -11.08 31.97 9.44
CA TYR A 435 -9.66 31.85 9.10
C TYR A 435 -9.39 30.76 8.05
N LYS A 436 -10.03 29.58 8.21
CA LYS A 436 -9.93 28.46 7.25
C LYS A 436 -10.70 28.70 5.94
N GLY A 437 -11.36 29.84 5.78
CA GLY A 437 -12.16 30.18 4.59
C GLY A 437 -13.42 29.33 4.41
N MET A 438 -13.83 28.59 5.44
CA MET A 438 -15.04 27.76 5.43
C MET A 438 -16.32 28.57 5.71
N MET A 439 -16.16 29.79 6.22
CA MET A 439 -17.20 30.75 6.55
C MET A 439 -16.72 32.16 6.17
N LYS A 440 -17.57 32.97 5.54
CA LYS A 440 -17.24 34.36 5.16
C LYS A 440 -18.05 35.35 5.99
N GLY A 441 -17.35 36.13 6.81
CA GLY A 441 -17.95 37.13 7.68
C GLY A 441 -16.96 37.65 8.70
N TYR A 442 -17.47 38.36 9.72
CA TYR A 442 -16.70 38.81 10.87
C TYR A 442 -17.53 38.70 12.16
N ILE A 443 -16.85 38.61 13.29
CA ILE A 443 -17.46 38.59 14.62
C ILE A 443 -17.50 40.03 15.14
N SER A 444 -18.68 40.51 15.51
CA SER A 444 -18.88 41.80 16.17
C SER A 444 -19.05 41.57 17.67
N ARG A 445 -17.93 41.54 18.38
CA ARG A 445 -17.88 41.32 19.84
C ARG A 445 -18.76 42.31 20.62
N GLY A 446 -18.66 43.60 20.31
CA GLY A 446 -19.41 44.65 21.01
C GLY A 446 -20.93 44.54 20.88
N HIS A 447 -21.43 43.84 19.86
CA HIS A 447 -22.86 43.59 19.65
C HIS A 447 -23.26 42.13 19.89
N GLY A 448 -22.34 41.27 20.33
CA GLY A 448 -22.59 39.85 20.59
C GLY A 448 -23.17 39.11 19.37
N MET A 449 -22.66 39.39 18.16
CA MET A 449 -23.23 38.88 16.92
C MET A 449 -22.17 38.60 15.85
N VAL A 450 -22.53 37.75 14.90
CA VAL A 450 -21.72 37.43 13.73
C VAL A 450 -22.38 38.02 12.50
N VAL A 451 -21.59 38.71 11.68
CA VAL A 451 -22.04 39.29 10.43
C VAL A 451 -21.47 38.48 9.27
N LEU A 452 -22.33 37.68 8.66
CA LEU A 452 -22.02 36.83 7.51
C LEU A 452 -22.16 37.59 6.20
N ASN A 453 -21.47 37.12 5.16
CA ASN A 453 -21.68 37.63 3.82
C ASN A 453 -23.10 37.27 3.33
N LYS A 454 -23.74 38.18 2.60
CA LYS A 454 -25.08 38.00 2.04
C LYS A 454 -25.13 36.96 0.92
N LYS A 455 -24.03 36.79 0.18
CA LYS A 455 -23.87 35.79 -0.89
C LYS A 455 -22.59 35.01 -0.68
N GLY A 456 -22.66 33.68 -0.70
CA GLY A 456 -21.48 32.82 -0.56
C GLY A 456 -20.93 32.82 0.87
N ALA A 457 -21.81 32.83 1.87
CA ALA A 457 -21.42 32.79 3.29
C ALA A 457 -20.63 31.52 3.62
N PHE A 458 -20.87 30.41 2.90
CA PHE A 458 -20.22 29.12 3.10
C PHE A 458 -19.72 28.58 1.74
N PRO A 459 -18.48 28.94 1.35
CA PRO A 459 -17.91 28.58 0.05
C PRO A 459 -18.01 27.09 -0.27
N GLY A 460 -18.37 26.77 -1.51
CA GLY A 460 -18.50 25.38 -1.98
C GLY A 460 -19.76 24.65 -1.51
N THR A 461 -20.65 25.28 -0.75
CA THR A 461 -21.89 24.65 -0.24
C THR A 461 -23.18 25.15 -0.92
N GLY A 462 -23.04 26.02 -1.93
CA GLY A 462 -24.16 26.66 -2.64
C GLY A 462 -24.88 27.76 -1.85
N VAL A 463 -24.28 28.27 -0.76
CA VAL A 463 -24.87 29.26 0.16
C VAL A 463 -23.89 30.37 0.47
#